data_AF-A0AAV3Y2G7-F1
#
_entry.id   AF-A0AAV3Y2G7-F1
#
_cell.length_a   1.000
_cell.length_b   1.000
_cell.length_c   1.000
_cell.angle_alpha   90.00
_cell.angle_beta   90.00
_cell.angle_gamma   90.00
#
_symmetry.space_group_name_H-M   'P 1'
#
loop_
_entity.id
_entity.type
_entity.pdbx_description
1 polymer ?
#
loop_
_entity_poly.entity_id
_entity_poly.type
_entity_poly.pdbx_seq_one_letter_code
_entity_poly.pdbx_strand_id
1 'polypeptide(L)'
;MLEKIVKGKTEAEREKASEALQEIITFIQFANDECDYGEGLELGLCLFSYGSKEFHPQISILLPLAYQLLNRPQFQQIIEAHLKCRRSIEESVDELQV
;
A
#
# COMPACT_ATOMS: atom_id res chain seq x y z
N MET A 1 -7.10 -10.42 7.21
CA MET A 1 -6.98 -9.07 7.82
C MET A 1 -7.50 -8.00 6.86
N LEU A 2 -6.86 -7.81 5.70
CA LEU A 2 -7.21 -6.75 4.73
C LEU A 2 -8.68 -6.75 4.29
N GLU A 3 -9.27 -7.92 4.05
CA GLU A 3 -10.69 -8.01 3.69
C GLU A 3 -11.62 -7.49 4.80
N LYS A 4 -11.26 -7.67 6.07
CA LYS A 4 -12.06 -7.15 7.19
C LYS A 4 -11.98 -5.63 7.30
N ILE A 5 -10.85 -5.02 6.92
CA ILE A 5 -10.71 -3.56 6.87
C ILE A 5 -11.69 -2.98 5.83
N VAL A 6 -11.78 -3.61 4.65
CA VAL A 6 -12.58 -3.09 3.53
C VAL A 6 -14.05 -3.48 3.61
N LYS A 7 -14.36 -4.73 4.00
CA LYS A 7 -15.72 -5.31 3.96
C LYS A 7 -16.29 -5.67 5.33
N GLY A 8 -15.65 -5.24 6.42
CA GLY A 8 -16.15 -5.47 7.78
C GLY A 8 -17.57 -4.93 7.95
N LYS A 9 -18.42 -5.66 8.66
CA LYS A 9 -19.86 -5.33 8.77
C LYS A 9 -20.10 -4.21 9.78
N THR A 10 -19.24 -4.13 10.78
CA THR A 10 -19.30 -3.10 11.83
C THR A 10 -18.04 -2.25 11.79
N GLU A 11 -18.15 -1.03 12.32
CA GLU A 11 -17.01 -0.14 12.48
C GLU A 11 -15.94 -0.74 13.38
N ALA A 12 -16.33 -1.30 14.53
CA ALA A 12 -15.42 -1.97 15.46
C ALA A 12 -14.62 -3.13 14.82
N GLU A 13 -15.22 -3.89 13.89
CA GLU A 13 -14.49 -4.94 13.16
C GLU A 13 -13.43 -4.36 12.23
N ARG A 14 -13.74 -3.25 11.56
CA ARG A 14 -12.81 -2.55 10.66
C ARG A 14 -11.68 -1.90 11.45
N GLU A 15 -12.01 -1.21 12.55
CA GLU A 15 -11.03 -0.59 13.46
C GLU A 15 -10.04 -1.61 14.00
N LYS A 16 -10.52 -2.72 14.58
CA LYS A 16 -9.65 -3.77 15.10
C LYS A 16 -8.73 -4.37 14.03
N ALA A 17 -9.21 -4.51 12.80
CA ALA A 17 -8.38 -4.99 11.70
C ALA A 17 -7.35 -3.94 11.24
N SER A 18 -7.71 -2.65 11.30
CA SER A 18 -6.81 -1.54 11.01
C SER A 18 -5.72 -1.38 12.08
N GLU A 19 -6.06 -1.55 13.35
CA GLU A 19 -5.10 -1.57 14.46
C GLU A 19 -4.03 -2.66 14.26
N ALA A 20 -4.46 -3.87 13.89
CA ALA A 20 -3.53 -4.96 13.58
C ALA A 20 -2.59 -4.62 12.39
N LEU A 21 -3.09 -3.90 11.38
CA LEU A 21 -2.25 -3.42 10.29
C LEU A 21 -1.26 -2.34 10.75
N GLN A 22 -1.67 -1.43 11.64
CA GLN A 22 -0.77 -0.40 12.20
C GLN A 22 0.34 -1.02 13.07
N GLU A 23 0.03 -2.09 13.80
CA GLU A 23 1.04 -2.85 14.55
C GLU A 23 2.10 -3.43 13.63
N ILE A 24 1.71 -4.05 12.50
CA ILE A 24 2.65 -4.55 11.50
C ILE A 24 3.49 -3.41 10.89
N ILE A 25 2.87 -2.27 10.59
CA ILE A 25 3.61 -1.09 10.08
C ILE A 25 4.65 -0.60 11.10
N THR A 26 4.35 -0.72 12.40
CA THR A 26 5.30 -0.40 13.47
C THR A 26 6.49 -1.37 13.47
N PHE A 27 6.25 -2.68 13.33
CA PHE A 27 7.33 -3.66 13.19
C PHE A 27 8.19 -3.42 11.95
N ILE A 28 7.59 -2.97 10.84
CA ILE A 28 8.35 -2.58 9.64
C ILE A 28 9.28 -1.40 9.91
N GLN A 29 8.92 -0.46 10.79
CA GLN A 29 9.86 0.62 11.15
C GLN A 29 11.08 0.07 11.88
N PHE A 30 10.89 -0.89 12.81
CA PHE A 30 12.02 -1.57 13.44
C PHE A 30 12.87 -2.33 12.42
N ALA A 31 12.25 -3.03 11.47
CA ALA A 31 12.97 -3.71 10.39
C ALA A 31 13.77 -2.71 9.53
N ASN A 32 13.21 -1.53 9.21
CA ASN A 32 13.94 -0.49 8.50
C ASN A 32 15.16 0.01 9.27
N ASP A 33 15.05 0.21 10.59
CA ASP A 33 16.19 0.60 11.44
C ASP A 33 17.30 -0.48 11.46
N GLU A 34 16.94 -1.75 11.25
CA GLU A 34 17.86 -2.90 11.17
C GLU A 34 18.31 -3.24 9.73
N CYS A 35 18.02 -2.37 8.76
CA CYS A 35 18.33 -2.54 7.34
C CYS A 35 17.55 -3.63 6.59
N ASP A 36 16.51 -4.19 7.20
CA ASP A 36 15.61 -5.18 6.59
C ASP A 36 14.49 -4.49 5.78
N TYR A 37 14.89 -3.66 4.81
CA TYR A 37 13.99 -2.83 4.00
C TYR A 37 12.98 -3.63 3.15
N GLY A 38 13.22 -4.93 2.98
CA GLY A 38 12.36 -5.84 2.22
C GLY A 38 10.97 -6.00 2.83
N GLU A 39 10.85 -5.92 4.17
CA GLU A 39 9.57 -6.07 4.88
C GLU A 39 8.58 -4.97 4.50
N GLY A 40 9.04 -3.71 4.48
CA GLY A 40 8.23 -2.56 4.05
C GLY A 40 7.84 -2.63 2.58
N LEU A 41 8.74 -3.13 1.72
CA LEU A 41 8.46 -3.36 0.31
C LEU A 41 7.38 -4.44 0.12
N GLU A 42 7.50 -5.58 0.82
CA GLU A 42 6.57 -6.70 0.71
C GLU A 42 5.17 -6.32 1.15
N LEU A 43 5.01 -5.71 2.34
CA LEU A 43 3.70 -5.27 2.80
C LEU A 43 3.10 -4.23 1.85
N GLY A 44 3.90 -3.25 1.41
CA GLY A 44 3.46 -2.24 0.46
C GLY A 44 2.94 -2.85 -0.86
N LEU A 45 3.63 -3.85 -1.40
CA LEU A 45 3.21 -4.58 -2.59
C LEU A 45 1.97 -5.45 -2.35
N CYS A 46 1.85 -6.08 -1.18
CA CYS A 46 0.66 -6.84 -0.80
C CYS A 46 -0.59 -5.94 -0.75
N LEU A 47 -0.49 -4.78 -0.09
CA LEU A 47 -1.56 -3.79 0.00
C LEU A 47 -1.92 -3.23 -1.38
N PHE A 48 -0.90 -2.89 -2.18
CA PHE A 48 -1.08 -2.40 -3.54
C PHE A 48 -1.80 -3.42 -4.42
N SER A 49 -1.41 -4.70 -4.34
CA SER A 49 -1.97 -5.81 -5.11
C SER A 49 -3.39 -6.17 -4.66
N TYR A 50 -3.75 -5.92 -3.39
CA TYR A 50 -5.13 -6.05 -2.93
C TYR A 50 -6.07 -5.05 -3.63
N GLY A 51 -5.57 -3.87 -4.00
CA GLY A 51 -6.26 -2.97 -4.93
C GLY A 51 -7.33 -2.06 -4.34
N SER A 52 -7.49 -2.00 -3.01
CA SER A 52 -8.45 -1.10 -2.36
C SER A 52 -7.87 0.30 -2.16
N LYS A 53 -8.69 1.34 -2.39
CA LYS A 53 -8.35 2.74 -2.12
C LYS A 53 -8.09 3.02 -0.64
N GLU A 54 -8.69 2.22 0.25
CA GLU A 54 -8.49 2.31 1.71
C GLU A 54 -7.02 2.17 2.12
N PHE A 55 -6.19 1.50 1.31
CA PHE A 55 -4.78 1.27 1.60
C PHE A 55 -3.83 2.28 0.96
N HIS A 56 -4.33 3.20 0.13
CA HIS A 56 -3.48 4.18 -0.55
C HIS A 56 -2.63 5.03 0.42
N PRO A 57 -3.13 5.48 1.58
CA PRO A 57 -2.31 6.20 2.54
C PRO A 57 -1.10 5.38 3.00
N GLN A 58 -1.29 4.11 3.36
CA GLN A 58 -0.21 3.25 3.83
C GLN A 58 0.77 2.92 2.70
N ILE A 59 0.28 2.63 1.49
CA ILE A 59 1.12 2.37 0.32
C ILE A 59 1.99 3.60 -0.02
N SER A 60 1.42 4.82 0.09
CA SER A 60 2.13 6.07 -0.19
C SER A 60 3.26 6.39 0.79
N ILE A 61 3.32 5.69 1.93
CA ILE A 61 4.41 5.79 2.90
C ILE A 61 5.38 4.63 2.69
N LEU A 62 4.87 3.39 2.64
CA LEU A 62 5.69 2.18 2.63
C LEU A 62 6.52 2.04 1.35
N LEU A 63 5.89 2.14 0.17
CA LEU A 63 6.57 1.84 -1.08
C LEU A 63 7.61 2.91 -1.46
N PRO A 64 7.32 4.22 -1.39
CA PRO A 64 8.34 5.24 -1.63
C PRO A 64 9.56 5.11 -0.71
N LEU A 65 9.34 4.94 0.59
CA LEU A 65 10.42 4.79 1.57
C LEU A 65 11.26 3.54 1.29
N ALA A 66 10.61 2.39 1.08
CA ALA A 66 11.33 1.14 0.80
C ALA A 66 12.14 1.23 -0.50
N TYR A 67 11.59 1.82 -1.57
CA TYR A 67 12.33 2.03 -2.81
C TYR A 67 13.51 3.00 -2.63
N GLN A 68 13.36 4.04 -1.82
CA GLN A 68 14.46 4.95 -1.49
C GLN A 68 15.58 4.21 -0.73
N LEU A 69 15.23 3.47 0.34
CA LEU A 69 16.20 2.72 1.16
C LEU A 69 16.92 1.62 0.36
N LEU A 70 16.24 1.00 -0.60
CA LEU A 70 16.82 0.01 -1.51
C LEU A 70 17.59 0.63 -2.69
N ASN A 71 17.73 1.96 -2.74
CA ASN A 71 18.38 2.69 -3.83
C ASN A 71 17.75 2.43 -5.21
N ARG A 72 16.40 2.47 -5.28
CA ARG A 72 15.57 2.25 -6.49
C ARG A 72 14.65 3.44 -6.77
N PRO A 73 15.17 4.67 -6.96
CA PRO A 73 14.37 5.89 -7.01
C PRO A 73 13.38 5.96 -8.18
N GLN A 74 13.63 5.24 -9.29
CA GLN A 74 12.71 5.20 -10.43
C GLN A 74 11.38 4.53 -10.06
N PHE A 75 11.42 3.49 -9.21
CA PHE A 75 10.20 2.83 -8.76
C PHE A 75 9.42 3.66 -7.75
N GLN A 76 10.11 4.45 -6.92
CA GLN A 76 9.48 5.47 -6.09
C GLN A 76 8.66 6.45 -6.94
N GLN A 77 9.27 7.02 -8.00
CA GLN A 77 8.57 7.97 -8.88
C GLN A 77 7.34 7.34 -9.56
N ILE A 78 7.48 6.09 -10.02
CA ILE A 78 6.38 5.35 -10.66
C ILE A 78 5.23 5.14 -9.68
N ILE A 79 5.50 4.66 -8.46
CA ILE A 79 4.42 4.37 -7.51
C ILE A 79 3.72 5.64 -7.02
N GLU A 80 4.47 6.73 -6.80
CA GLU A 80 3.90 8.03 -6.43
C GLU A 80 3.00 8.59 -7.53
N ALA A 81 3.43 8.52 -8.79
CA ALA A 81 2.62 8.94 -9.94
C ALA A 81 1.39 8.04 -10.12
N HIS A 82 1.56 6.72 -9.98
CA HIS A 82 0.47 5.76 -10.14
C HIS A 82 -0.60 5.98 -9.07
N LEU A 83 -0.25 6.15 -7.79
CA LEU A 83 -1.25 6.37 -6.74
C LEU A 83 -2.04 7.67 -6.89
N LYS A 84 -1.44 8.71 -7.49
CA LYS A 84 -2.13 9.98 -7.81
C LYS A 84 -3.21 9.78 -8.89
N CYS A 85 -2.95 8.91 -9.86
CA CYS A 85 -3.80 8.69 -11.02
C CYS A 85 -4.20 7.21 -11.17
N ARG A 86 -4.56 6.55 -10.07
CA ARG A 86 -4.97 5.14 -10.09
C ARG A 86 -6.42 5.04 -10.58
N ARG A 87 -6.57 5.00 -11.90
CA ARG A 87 -7.85 4.87 -12.60
C ARG A 87 -8.53 3.55 -12.28
N SER A 88 -9.86 3.55 -12.33
CA SER A 88 -10.61 2.30 -12.36
C SER A 88 -10.37 1.58 -13.69
N ILE A 89 -10.58 0.27 -13.73
CA ILE A 89 -10.49 -0.48 -14.99
C ILE A 89 -11.47 0.10 -16.01
N GLU A 90 -12.68 0.46 -15.58
CA GLU A 90 -13.72 1.08 -16.42
C GLU A 90 -13.22 2.35 -17.12
N GLU A 91 -12.54 3.25 -16.39
CA GLU A 91 -11.94 4.48 -16.94
C GLU A 91 -10.78 4.22 -17.91
N SER A 92 -10.19 3.02 -17.87
CA SER A 92 -9.01 2.67 -18.68
C SER A 92 -9.39 2.00 -20.01
N VAL A 93 -10.57 1.37 -20.10
CA VAL A 93 -11.04 0.70 -21.33
C VAL A 93 -11.70 1.66 -22.32
N ASP A 94 -12.31 2.75 -21.84
CA ASP A 94 -12.93 3.77 -22.71
C ASP A 94 -11.90 4.44 -23.64
N GLU A 95 -10.64 4.54 -23.23
CA GLU A 95 -9.55 5.09 -24.06
C GLU A 95 -9.06 4.12 -25.16
N LEU A 96 -9.46 2.84 -25.11
CA LEU A 96 -9.08 1.82 -26.09
C LEU A 96 -10.17 1.58 -27.15
N GLN A 97 -11.34 2.24 -27.05
CA GLN A 97 -12.45 2.14 -28.00
C GLN A 97 -12.29 3.05 -29.24
N VAL A 98 -11.05 3.23 -29.73
CA VAL A 98 -10.78 3.92 -31.01
C VAL A 98 -11.02 2.99 -32.19
#